data_AF-A0A645HSL4-F1
#
_entry.id   AF-A0A645HSL4-F1
#
_cell.length_a   1.000
_cell.length_b   1.000
_cell.length_c   1.000
_cell.angle_alpha   90.00
_cell.angle_beta   90.00
_cell.angle_gamma   90.00
#
_symmetry.space_group_name_H-M   'P 1'
#
loop_
_entity.id
_entity.type
_entity.pdbx_description
1 polymer ?
#
loop_
_entity_poly.entity_id
_entity_poly.type
_entity_poly.pdbx_seq_one_letter_code
_entity_poly.pdbx_strand_id
1 'polypeptide(L)'
;MRADNTQKQYADSFTVNYEPRIRNVRVSSGGIDKQTYLRDMYTNDDGEMICQICKEEMPFKKRDGEYYFESVQLWSPSNGEKEHEAKYLALCPVCAAKYKEFVSRGEKEESFRDAVQTCDDLEIPIELGDENATVSFVEKHLIDLQAIINFNYENAL
;
A
#
# COMPACT_ATOMS: atom_id res chain seq x y z
N MET A 1 33.80 -21.60 -19.43
CA MET A 1 32.54 -22.06 -20.04
C MET A 1 31.32 -21.21 -19.66
N ARG A 2 30.95 -21.02 -18.37
CA ARG A 2 29.83 -20.12 -18.00
C ARG A 2 30.13 -18.64 -18.30
N ALA A 3 31.32 -18.17 -17.94
CA ALA A 3 31.75 -16.79 -18.21
C ALA A 3 31.80 -16.46 -19.71
N ASP A 4 32.28 -17.39 -20.54
CA ASP A 4 32.35 -17.21 -22.00
C ASP A 4 30.94 -17.14 -22.62
N ASN A 5 29.98 -17.91 -22.10
CA ASN A 5 28.57 -17.82 -22.51
C ASN A 5 27.94 -16.49 -22.08
N THR A 6 28.25 -16.00 -20.88
CA THR A 6 27.78 -14.68 -20.42
C THR A 6 28.35 -13.55 -21.26
N GLN A 7 29.62 -13.64 -21.68
CA GLN A 7 30.23 -12.64 -22.56
C GLN A 7 29.59 -12.61 -23.96
N LYS A 8 29.27 -13.78 -24.53
CA LYS A 8 28.51 -13.86 -25.80
C LYS A 8 27.12 -13.26 -25.68
N GLN A 9 26.38 -13.63 -24.63
CA GLN A 9 25.05 -13.07 -24.36
C GLN A 9 25.08 -11.55 -24.17
N TYR A 10 26.12 -11.02 -23.53
CA TYR A 10 26.29 -9.58 -23.36
C TYR A 10 26.65 -8.88 -24.67
N ALA A 11 27.52 -9.48 -25.48
CA ALA A 11 27.88 -8.96 -26.81
C ALA A 11 26.68 -8.91 -27.76
N ASP A 12 25.76 -9.88 -27.65
CA ASP A 12 24.52 -9.95 -28.43
C ASP A 12 23.36 -9.14 -27.82
N SER A 13 23.57 -8.47 -26.68
CA SER A 13 22.52 -7.69 -26.01
C SER A 13 22.28 -6.35 -26.69
N PHE A 14 21.04 -5.85 -26.60
CA PHE A 14 20.70 -4.55 -27.13
C PHE A 14 21.42 -3.43 -26.37
N THR A 15 21.94 -2.45 -27.11
CA THR A 15 22.40 -1.19 -26.53
C THR A 15 21.23 -0.50 -25.84
N VAL A 16 21.47 0.02 -24.65
CA VAL A 16 20.48 0.80 -23.90
C VAL A 16 20.16 2.08 -24.69
N ASN A 17 18.90 2.24 -25.09
CA ASN A 17 18.38 3.43 -25.75
C ASN A 17 17.29 4.06 -24.88
N TYR A 18 17.18 5.39 -24.91
CA TYR A 18 16.20 6.14 -24.12
C TYR A 18 15.25 6.89 -25.05
N GLU A 19 13.94 6.77 -24.81
CA GLU A 19 12.91 7.55 -25.49
C GLU A 19 12.13 8.37 -24.45
N PRO A 20 11.92 9.69 -24.68
CA PRO A 20 11.09 10.49 -23.79
C PRO A 20 9.62 10.05 -23.90
N ARG A 21 8.98 9.76 -22.77
CA ARG A 21 7.54 9.48 -22.69
C ARG A 21 6.84 10.57 -21.89
N ILE A 22 5.75 11.09 -22.46
CA ILE A 22 4.82 11.96 -21.72
C ILE A 22 4.07 11.07 -20.75
N ARG A 23 4.22 11.35 -19.46
CA ARG A 23 3.47 10.68 -18.39
C ARG A 23 2.81 11.72 -17.52
N ASN A 24 1.64 11.39 -17.01
CA ASN A 24 1.05 12.14 -15.92
C ASN A 24 1.81 11.77 -14.63
N VAL A 25 2.19 12.79 -13.87
CA VAL A 25 2.87 12.62 -12.57
C VAL A 25 2.00 13.27 -11.51
N ARG A 26 1.70 12.52 -10.45
CA ARG A 26 1.03 13.04 -9.26
C ARG A 26 1.99 13.97 -8.53
N VAL A 27 1.62 15.24 -8.37
CA VAL A 27 2.43 16.26 -7.67
C VAL A 27 1.91 16.56 -6.26
N SER A 28 0.68 16.14 -5.96
CA SER A 28 -0.03 16.39 -4.68
C SER A 28 0.47 15.55 -3.51
N SER A 29 1.09 14.40 -3.76
CA SER A 29 1.45 13.42 -2.72
C SER A 29 2.56 13.88 -1.75
N GLY A 30 3.27 14.95 -2.07
CA GLY A 30 4.35 15.49 -1.23
C GLY A 30 3.87 16.26 0.00
N GLY A 31 2.59 16.61 0.07
CA GLY A 31 2.02 17.39 1.18
C GLY A 31 1.45 16.56 2.35
N ILE A 32 1.51 15.23 2.27
CA ILE A 32 0.94 14.32 3.29
C ILE A 32 2.02 13.50 3.99
N ASP A 33 1.99 13.47 5.32
CA ASP A 33 2.89 12.68 6.17
C ASP A 33 2.23 11.35 6.60
N LYS A 34 1.91 10.55 5.59
CA LYS A 34 1.31 9.21 5.79
C LYS A 34 2.14 8.29 6.67
N GLN A 35 3.48 8.45 6.70
CA GLN A 35 4.32 7.56 7.49
C GLN A 35 4.18 7.83 8.98
N THR A 36 4.13 9.10 9.38
CA THR A 36 3.91 9.48 10.77
C THR A 36 2.53 9.03 11.24
N TYR A 37 1.47 9.36 10.49
CA TYR A 37 0.10 8.91 10.82
C TYR A 37 0.00 7.39 11.02
N LEU A 38 0.56 6.61 10.10
CA LEU A 38 0.50 5.15 10.18
C LEU A 38 1.33 4.58 11.33
N ARG A 39 2.48 5.19 11.64
CA ARG A 39 3.30 4.76 12.78
C ARG A 39 2.57 5.01 14.10
N ASP A 40 1.91 6.16 14.23
CA ASP A 40 1.13 6.49 15.42
C ASP A 40 -0.05 5.54 15.63
N MET A 41 -0.67 5.05 14.55
CA MET A 41 -1.82 4.13 14.64
C MET A 41 -1.44 2.67 14.89
N TYR A 42 -0.28 2.23 14.39
CA TYR A 42 0.07 0.79 14.33
C TYR A 42 1.33 0.41 15.10
N THR A 43 1.87 1.32 15.91
CA THR A 43 2.84 0.97 16.94
C THR A 43 2.08 0.61 18.20
N ASN A 44 2.29 -0.60 18.72
CA ASN A 44 1.65 -1.06 19.96
C ASN A 44 2.29 -0.43 21.21
N ASP A 45 1.75 -0.73 22.38
CA ASP A 45 2.24 -0.20 23.67
C ASP A 45 3.68 -0.62 24.00
N ASP A 46 4.16 -1.73 23.43
CA ASP A 46 5.54 -2.23 23.55
C ASP A 46 6.51 -1.50 22.60
N GLY A 47 5.99 -0.57 21.78
CA GLY A 47 6.78 0.18 20.82
C GLY A 47 7.08 -0.58 19.53
N GLU A 48 6.41 -1.72 19.29
CA GLU A 48 6.55 -2.55 18.11
C GLU A 48 5.56 -2.11 17.04
N MET A 49 6.04 -1.88 15.81
CA MET A 49 5.17 -1.57 14.69
C MET A 49 4.61 -2.87 14.10
N ILE A 50 3.29 -2.98 14.02
CA ILE A 50 2.59 -4.20 13.61
C ILE A 50 2.09 -4.08 12.17
N CYS A 51 2.32 -5.12 11.37
CA CYS A 51 1.79 -5.21 10.02
C CYS A 51 0.29 -5.49 10.02
N GLN A 52 -0.48 -4.73 9.25
CA GLN A 52 -1.94 -4.88 9.21
C GLN A 52 -2.45 -6.18 8.57
N ILE A 53 -1.61 -6.92 7.83
CA ILE A 53 -2.04 -8.18 7.18
C ILE A 53 -1.57 -9.39 7.97
N CYS A 54 -0.26 -9.52 8.21
CA CYS A 54 0.26 -10.68 8.93
C CYS A 54 0.13 -10.57 10.45
N LYS A 55 -0.19 -9.37 10.98
CA LYS A 55 -0.41 -9.11 12.41
C LYS A 55 0.82 -9.41 13.28
N GLU A 56 2.00 -9.38 12.66
CA GLU A 56 3.28 -9.55 13.32
C GLU A 56 4.09 -8.25 13.30
N GLU A 57 5.07 -8.17 14.19
CA GLU A 57 6.07 -7.10 14.22
C GLU A 57 6.76 -6.95 12.86
N MET A 58 7.01 -5.70 12.46
CA MET A 58 7.75 -5.41 11.23
C MET A 58 9.15 -6.07 11.25
N PRO A 59 9.58 -6.69 10.14
CA PRO A 59 10.69 -7.65 10.15
C PRO A 59 12.07 -7.04 10.41
N PHE A 60 12.23 -5.72 10.27
CA PHE A 60 13.50 -5.06 10.54
C PHE A 60 13.35 -3.56 10.80
N LYS A 61 14.40 -2.99 11.38
CA LYS A 61 14.56 -1.54 11.60
C LYS A 61 15.54 -0.95 10.58
N LYS A 62 15.27 0.28 10.16
CA LYS A 62 16.17 1.13 9.38
C LYS A 62 17.42 1.48 10.20
N ARG A 63 18.41 2.10 9.55
CA ARG A 63 19.65 2.55 10.19
C ARG A 63 19.43 3.59 11.30
N ASP A 64 18.32 4.32 11.23
CA ASP A 64 17.90 5.31 12.22
C ASP A 64 17.22 4.67 13.45
N GLY A 65 17.03 3.34 13.45
CA GLY A 65 16.39 2.60 14.54
C GLY A 65 14.86 2.52 14.44
N GLU A 66 14.22 3.21 13.49
CA GLU A 66 12.79 3.08 13.27
C GLU A 66 12.45 1.82 12.48
N TYR A 67 11.25 1.25 12.69
CA TYR A 67 10.78 0.14 11.86
C TYR A 67 10.68 0.54 10.38
N TYR A 68 11.08 -0.39 9.51
CA TYR A 68 10.80 -0.27 8.09
C TYR A 68 9.42 -0.86 7.80
N PHE A 69 8.59 -0.11 7.08
CA PHE A 69 7.33 -0.55 6.54
C PHE A 69 7.03 0.16 5.22
N GLU A 70 6.14 -0.42 4.42
CA GLU A 70 5.61 0.21 3.24
C GLU A 70 4.26 0.85 3.53
N SER A 71 4.11 2.12 3.13
CA SER A 71 2.83 2.81 3.11
C SER A 71 2.14 2.55 1.77
N VAL A 72 1.17 1.65 1.76
CA VAL A 72 0.51 1.18 0.53
C VAL A 72 -0.87 1.81 0.41
N GLN A 73 -1.13 2.50 -0.70
CA GLN A 73 -2.44 3.12 -0.92
C GLN A 73 -3.51 2.02 -1.07
N LEU A 74 -4.66 2.19 -0.40
CA LEU A 74 -5.74 1.20 -0.39
C LEU A 74 -6.37 1.03 -1.77
N TRP A 75 -6.66 2.16 -2.43
CA TRP A 75 -7.22 2.24 -3.77
C TRP A 75 -6.54 3.33 -4.60
N SER A 76 -6.61 3.15 -5.92
CA SER A 76 -6.10 4.04 -6.93
C SER A 76 -6.84 5.38 -6.85
N PRO A 77 -6.12 6.51 -6.80
CA PRO A 77 -6.75 7.82 -6.74
C PRO A 77 -7.47 8.11 -8.06
N SER A 78 -8.70 8.60 -7.96
CA SER A 78 -9.41 9.14 -9.12
C SER A 78 -9.08 10.63 -9.33
N ASN A 79 -9.25 11.12 -10.56
CA ASN A 79 -8.99 12.53 -10.86
C ASN A 79 -9.93 13.43 -10.05
N GLY A 80 -9.37 14.38 -9.30
CA GLY A 80 -10.12 15.30 -8.44
C GLY A 80 -10.30 14.81 -7.00
N GLU A 81 -9.90 13.58 -6.69
CA GLU A 81 -9.93 13.05 -5.34
C GLU A 81 -8.89 13.74 -4.45
N LYS A 82 -9.28 14.05 -3.20
CA LYS A 82 -8.37 14.65 -2.22
C LYS A 82 -7.38 13.63 -1.67
N GLU A 83 -6.14 14.07 -1.47
CA GLU A 83 -5.12 13.33 -0.72
C GLU A 83 -5.53 13.22 0.76
N HIS A 84 -5.32 12.04 1.36
CA HIS A 84 -5.46 11.87 2.80
C HIS A 84 -4.59 10.71 3.30
N GLU A 85 -4.00 10.86 4.49
CA GLU A 85 -3.06 9.90 5.08
C GLU A 85 -3.72 8.58 5.48
N ALA A 86 -4.97 8.64 5.96
CA ALA A 86 -5.78 7.45 6.25
C ALA A 86 -6.01 6.55 5.01
N LYS A 87 -5.78 7.01 3.77
CA LYS A 87 -5.95 6.17 2.57
C LYS A 87 -4.83 5.15 2.35
N TYR A 88 -3.99 4.91 3.35
CA TYR A 88 -2.80 4.08 3.24
C TYR A 88 -2.80 2.99 4.32
N LEU A 89 -2.13 1.88 4.03
CA LEU A 89 -1.88 0.77 4.94
C LEU A 89 -0.42 0.75 5.39
N ALA A 90 -0.18 0.34 6.62
CA ALA A 90 1.12 0.01 7.19
C ALA A 90 1.41 -1.49 7.01
N LEU A 91 2.19 -1.83 5.98
CA LEU A 91 2.47 -3.23 5.65
C LEU A 91 3.96 -3.55 5.72
N CYS A 92 4.29 -4.77 6.14
CA CYS A 92 5.64 -5.30 5.99
C CYS A 92 5.98 -5.44 4.48
N PRO A 93 7.26 -5.49 4.09
CA PRO A 93 7.66 -5.54 2.68
C PRO A 93 7.03 -6.70 1.90
N VAL A 94 6.83 -7.85 2.55
CA VAL A 94 6.24 -9.04 1.93
C VAL A 94 4.74 -8.85 1.68
N CYS A 95 3.99 -8.45 2.71
CA CYS A 95 2.55 -8.20 2.58
C CYS A 95 2.26 -7.04 1.61
N ALA A 96 3.10 -6.01 1.61
CA ALA A 96 3.00 -4.89 0.67
C ALA A 96 3.13 -5.35 -0.78
N ALA A 97 4.12 -6.20 -1.08
CA ALA A 97 4.29 -6.78 -2.40
C ALA A 97 3.07 -7.63 -2.81
N LYS A 98 2.57 -8.49 -1.90
CA LYS A 98 1.37 -9.31 -2.16
C LYS A 98 0.14 -8.43 -2.42
N TYR A 99 -0.10 -7.42 -1.59
CA TYR A 99 -1.25 -6.51 -1.75
C TYR A 99 -1.22 -5.77 -3.09
N LYS A 100 -0.05 -5.26 -3.49
CA LYS A 100 0.12 -4.53 -4.76
C LYS A 100 -0.10 -5.40 -5.99
N GLU A 101 0.23 -6.69 -5.89
CA GLU A 101 0.05 -7.63 -6.98
C GLU A 101 -1.40 -8.10 -7.12
N PHE A 102 -2.07 -8.38 -5.99
CA PHE A 102 -3.36 -9.08 -6.01
C PHE A 102 -4.58 -8.21 -5.69
N VAL A 103 -4.42 -7.07 -5.02
CA VAL A 103 -5.55 -6.27 -4.52
C VAL A 103 -5.59 -4.88 -5.12
N SER A 104 -4.45 -4.19 -5.24
CA SER A 104 -4.42 -2.75 -5.55
C SER A 104 -4.74 -2.38 -7.01
N ARG A 105 -5.46 -3.24 -7.76
CA ARG A 105 -5.82 -3.03 -9.17
C ARG A 105 -7.12 -3.75 -9.52
N GLY A 106 -8.03 -3.04 -10.20
CA GLY A 106 -9.22 -3.61 -10.83
C GLY A 106 -10.36 -3.89 -9.83
N GLU A 107 -11.18 -4.90 -10.13
CA GLU A 107 -12.44 -5.20 -9.41
C GLU A 107 -12.24 -5.49 -7.92
N LYS A 108 -11.10 -6.08 -7.53
CA LYS A 108 -10.77 -6.37 -6.13
C LYS A 108 -10.59 -5.11 -5.28
N GLU A 109 -10.11 -4.03 -5.89
CA GLU A 109 -9.94 -2.74 -5.24
C GLU A 109 -11.30 -2.11 -4.88
N GLU A 110 -12.25 -2.16 -5.82
CA GLU A 110 -13.62 -1.66 -5.62
C GLU A 110 -14.34 -2.48 -4.54
N SER A 111 -14.29 -3.82 -4.64
CA SER A 111 -14.90 -4.69 -3.63
C SER A 111 -14.32 -4.46 -2.23
N PHE A 112 -13.02 -4.20 -2.12
CA PHE A 112 -12.38 -3.93 -0.84
C PHE A 112 -12.80 -2.56 -0.29
N ARG A 113 -12.93 -1.54 -1.14
CA ARG A 113 -13.44 -0.22 -0.75
C ARG A 113 -14.88 -0.30 -0.22
N ASP A 114 -15.74 -1.06 -0.90
CA ASP A 114 -17.13 -1.27 -0.47
C ASP A 114 -17.18 -2.02 0.88
N ALA A 115 -16.30 -3.00 1.07
CA ALA A 115 -16.17 -3.70 2.34
C ALA A 115 -15.75 -2.75 3.47
N VAL A 116 -14.77 -1.86 3.26
CA VAL A 116 -14.36 -0.84 4.24
C VAL A 116 -15.53 0.09 4.61
N GLN A 117 -16.34 0.47 3.62
CA GLN A 117 -17.47 1.38 3.85
C GLN A 117 -18.55 0.77 4.74
N THR A 118 -18.76 -0.54 4.67
CA THR A 118 -19.91 -1.23 5.25
C THR A 118 -19.56 -2.12 6.44
N CYS A 119 -18.28 -2.35 6.72
CA CYS A 119 -17.88 -3.21 7.83
C CYS A 119 -17.99 -2.49 9.19
N ASP A 120 -18.59 -3.17 10.15
CA ASP A 120 -18.50 -2.81 11.57
C ASP A 120 -17.30 -3.52 12.25
N ASP A 121 -16.76 -4.54 11.58
CA ASP A 121 -15.61 -5.31 12.06
C ASP A 121 -14.28 -4.61 11.74
N LEU A 122 -13.29 -4.82 12.61
CA LEU A 122 -11.93 -4.31 12.45
C LEU A 122 -11.05 -5.18 11.55
N GLU A 123 -11.60 -6.24 10.97
CA GLU A 123 -10.87 -7.11 10.04
C GLU A 123 -11.63 -7.26 8.73
N ILE A 124 -10.98 -6.91 7.63
CA ILE A 124 -11.58 -6.97 6.29
C ILE A 124 -10.89 -8.07 5.48
N PRO A 125 -11.62 -9.05 4.95
CA PRO A 125 -11.04 -10.13 4.17
C PRO A 125 -10.46 -9.64 2.83
N ILE A 126 -9.33 -10.23 2.46
CA ILE A 126 -8.66 -10.02 1.17
C ILE A 126 -8.11 -11.33 0.62
N GLU A 127 -7.97 -11.40 -0.70
CA GLU A 127 -7.36 -12.52 -1.40
C GLU A 127 -5.98 -12.13 -1.93
N LEU A 128 -4.94 -12.81 -1.45
CA LEU A 128 -3.54 -12.61 -1.86
C LEU A 128 -3.08 -13.78 -2.76
N GLY A 129 -3.71 -13.89 -3.93
CA GLY A 129 -3.53 -15.03 -4.83
C GLY A 129 -4.37 -16.21 -4.36
N ASP A 130 -3.74 -17.34 -4.04
CA ASP A 130 -4.40 -18.54 -3.51
C ASP A 130 -4.57 -18.50 -1.96
N GLU A 131 -4.07 -17.45 -1.31
CA GLU A 131 -4.14 -17.27 0.14
C GLU A 131 -5.28 -16.31 0.52
N ASN A 132 -6.15 -16.75 1.43
CA ASN A 132 -7.11 -15.87 2.10
C ASN A 132 -6.46 -15.23 3.33
N ALA A 133 -6.54 -13.90 3.44
CA ALA A 133 -6.02 -13.13 4.56
C ALA A 133 -7.04 -12.07 5.00
N THR A 134 -6.73 -11.33 6.06
CA THR A 134 -7.50 -10.15 6.46
C THR A 134 -6.57 -8.95 6.65
N VAL A 135 -7.10 -7.76 6.43
CA VAL A 135 -6.48 -6.49 6.82
C VAL A 135 -7.10 -6.07 8.14
N SER A 136 -6.29 -5.93 9.18
CA SER A 136 -6.72 -5.44 10.49
C SER A 136 -6.60 -3.91 10.57
N PHE A 137 -7.60 -3.30 11.19
CA PHE A 137 -7.68 -1.87 11.43
C PHE A 137 -7.77 -1.58 12.92
N VAL A 138 -7.20 -0.47 13.35
CA VAL A 138 -7.59 0.15 14.62
C VAL A 138 -8.86 0.96 14.39
N GLU A 139 -9.72 1.04 15.40
CA GLU A 139 -11.04 1.67 15.30
C GLU A 139 -10.97 3.09 14.71
N LYS A 140 -10.04 3.91 15.19
CA LYS A 140 -9.87 5.28 14.71
C LYS A 140 -9.54 5.34 13.21
N HIS A 141 -8.68 4.45 12.72
CA HIS A 141 -8.30 4.44 11.32
C HIS A 141 -9.46 4.00 10.42
N LEU A 142 -10.26 3.01 10.86
CA LEU A 142 -11.45 2.59 10.14
C LEU A 142 -12.50 3.71 10.06
N ILE A 143 -12.76 4.40 11.17
CA ILE A 143 -13.69 5.55 11.22
C ILE A 143 -13.21 6.66 10.28
N ASP A 144 -11.92 7.01 10.30
CA ASP A 144 -11.36 8.02 9.40
C ASP A 144 -11.58 7.63 7.93
N LEU A 145 -11.36 6.36 7.60
CA LEU A 145 -11.57 5.82 6.26
C LEU A 145 -13.02 5.91 5.80
N GLN A 146 -13.96 5.46 6.63
CA GLN A 146 -15.39 5.50 6.34
C GLN A 146 -15.87 6.94 6.15
N ALA A 147 -15.41 7.88 6.98
CA ALA A 147 -15.74 9.29 6.84
C ALA A 147 -15.27 9.86 5.49
N ILE A 148 -14.05 9.51 5.06
CA ILE A 148 -13.50 9.94 3.77
C ILE A 148 -14.27 9.35 2.59
N ILE A 149 -14.61 8.05 2.67
CA ILE A 149 -15.38 7.37 1.63
C ILE A 149 -16.75 8.04 1.49
N ASN A 150 -17.47 8.22 2.59
CA ASN A 150 -18.80 8.84 2.61
C ASN A 150 -18.77 10.30 2.11
N PHE A 151 -17.78 11.09 2.53
CA PHE A 151 -17.60 12.46 2.04
C PHE A 151 -17.43 12.51 0.51
N ASN A 152 -16.65 11.59 -0.07
CA ASN A 152 -16.47 11.57 -1.52
C ASN A 152 -17.75 11.18 -2.27
N TYR A 153 -18.60 10.30 -1.72
CA TYR A 153 -19.89 9.96 -2.32
C TYR A 153 -20.85 11.16 -2.32
N GLU A 154 -20.95 11.88 -1.20
CA GLU A 154 -21.83 13.05 -1.07
C GLU A 154 -21.44 14.20 -1.99
N ASN A 155 -20.16 14.30 -2.36
CA ASN A 155 -19.61 15.38 -3.18
C ASN A 155 -19.29 14.95 -4.63
N ALA A 156 -19.71 13.74 -5.04
CA ALA A 156 -19.62 13.23 -6.41
C ALA A 156 -20.95 13.35 -7.19
N LEU A 157 -21.97 13.97 -6.59
CA LEU A 157 -23.25 14.40 -7.20
C LEU A 157 -23.22 15.90 -7.50
#